data_AF-A0A963NWY7-F1
#
_entry.id   AF-A0A963NWY7-F1
#
_cell.length_a   1.000
_cell.length_b   1.000
_cell.length_c   1.000
_cell.angle_alpha   90.00
_cell.angle_beta   90.00
_cell.angle_gamma   90.00
#
_symmetry.space_group_name_H-M   'P 1'
#
loop_
_entity.id
_entity.type
_entity.pdbx_description
1 polymer ?
#
loop_
_entity_poly.entity_id
_entity_poly.type
_entity_poly.pdbx_seq_one_letter_code
_entity_poly.pdbx_strand_id
1 'polypeptide(L)'
;MWLLKKKSADLPTADQALPGRAARAYAVPARHAVLGHELEPPYPAGIEVAHFGMGCFWGAERRFWQQEGVWTTAAGYAAGTTPNPTYEEVCSGLTGHNEVV
;
A
#
# COMPACT_ATOMS: atom_id res chain seq x y z
N MET A 1 18.00 -28.81 12.66
CA MET A 1 16.54 -28.74 12.88
C MET A 1 16.10 -27.30 12.66
N TRP A 2 15.76 -26.92 11.42
CA TRP A 2 15.29 -25.57 11.12
C TRP A 2 13.80 -25.54 11.46
N LEU A 3 13.45 -25.11 12.66
CA LEU A 3 12.05 -24.90 13.00
C LEU A 3 11.53 -23.78 12.09
N LEU A 4 10.62 -24.14 11.19
CA LEU A 4 9.73 -23.20 10.51
C LEU A 4 8.93 -22.47 11.60
N LYS A 5 9.49 -21.38 12.12
CA LYS A 5 8.78 -20.45 13.00
C LYS A 5 7.66 -19.86 12.13
N LYS A 6 6.44 -20.36 12.33
CA LYS A 6 5.24 -19.82 11.70
C LYS A 6 5.19 -18.33 12.05
N LYS A 7 5.21 -17.44 11.05
CA LYS A 7 4.94 -16.02 11.29
C LYS A 7 3.56 -15.93 11.95
N SER A 8 3.48 -15.21 13.07
CA SER A 8 2.17 -15.01 13.71
C SER A 8 1.25 -14.24 12.76
N ALA A 9 -0.03 -14.57 12.80
CA ALA A 9 -1.06 -13.78 12.15
C ALA A 9 -1.57 -12.64 13.04
N ASP A 10 -1.07 -12.57 14.28
CA ASP A 10 -1.39 -11.49 15.20
C ASP A 10 -0.79 -10.18 14.70
N LEU A 11 -1.54 -9.08 14.86
CA LEU A 11 -1.02 -7.75 14.60
C LEU A 11 0.03 -7.37 15.66
N PRO A 12 1.10 -6.64 15.28
CA PRO A 12 2.07 -6.16 16.24
C PRO A 12 1.40 -5.19 17.23
N THR A 13 1.77 -5.27 18.50
CA THR A 13 1.44 -4.23 19.47
C THR A 13 2.19 -2.93 19.16
N ALA A 14 1.79 -1.82 19.77
CA ALA A 14 2.41 -0.52 19.51
C ALA A 14 3.92 -0.49 19.83
N ASP A 15 4.37 -1.23 20.84
CA ASP A 15 5.78 -1.37 21.22
C ASP A 15 6.57 -2.34 20.34
N GLN A 16 5.89 -3.21 19.60
CA GLN A 16 6.49 -4.16 18.66
C GLN A 16 6.57 -3.59 17.24
N ALA A 17 5.71 -2.63 16.91
CA ALA A 17 5.63 -2.06 15.59
C ALA A 17 6.92 -1.33 15.20
N LEU A 18 7.33 -1.43 13.94
CA LEU A 18 8.49 -0.69 13.45
C LEU A 18 8.26 0.83 13.56
N PRO A 19 9.30 1.63 13.88
CA PRO A 19 9.15 3.06 14.10
C PRO A 19 8.86 3.85 12.81
N GLY A 20 9.19 3.28 11.64
CA GLY A 20 8.99 3.94 10.36
C GLY A 20 9.85 5.19 10.19
N ARG A 21 9.32 6.19 9.48
CA ARG A 21 10.03 7.44 9.14
C ARG A 21 9.07 8.61 8.94
N ALA A 22 9.59 9.83 9.02
CA ALA A 22 8.79 11.06 8.88
C ALA A 22 8.29 11.32 7.45
N ALA A 23 9.03 10.86 6.44
CA ALA A 23 8.69 11.06 5.03
C ALA A 23 8.97 9.77 4.23
N ARG A 24 8.24 9.57 3.12
CA ARG A 24 8.43 8.42 2.21
C ARG A 24 9.89 8.30 1.76
N ALA A 25 10.37 7.05 1.68
CA ALA A 25 11.72 6.74 1.21
C ALA A 25 11.89 6.84 -0.32
N TYR A 26 10.81 7.14 -1.04
CA TYR A 26 10.75 7.19 -2.49
C TYR A 26 9.87 8.36 -2.96
N ALA A 27 10.14 8.83 -4.18
CA ALA A 27 9.28 9.78 -4.87
C ALA A 27 8.19 9.03 -5.65
N VAL A 28 6.98 9.58 -5.67
CA VAL A 28 5.89 9.09 -6.53
C VAL A 28 6.03 9.77 -7.90
N PRO A 29 6.00 9.01 -9.02
CA PRO A 29 5.97 9.62 -10.35
C PRO A 29 4.77 10.56 -10.51
N ALA A 30 4.92 11.61 -11.31
CA ALA A 30 3.83 12.58 -11.50
C ALA A 30 2.59 11.97 -12.17
N ARG A 31 2.77 10.95 -13.02
CA ARG A 31 1.71 10.36 -13.85
C ARG A 31 1.69 8.84 -13.78
N HIS A 32 0.48 8.31 -13.84
CA HIS A 32 0.18 6.89 -13.87
C HIS A 32 0.74 6.27 -15.16
N ALA A 33 1.48 5.17 -15.03
CA ALA A 33 2.21 4.57 -16.15
C ALA A 33 1.30 4.12 -17.31
N VAL A 34 0.09 3.64 -17.00
CA VAL A 34 -0.91 3.19 -18.00
C VAL A 34 -1.91 4.29 -18.36
N LEU A 35 -2.62 4.83 -17.37
CA LEU A 35 -3.70 5.80 -17.55
C LEU A 35 -3.23 7.23 -17.90
N GLY A 36 -1.97 7.58 -17.61
CA GLY A 36 -1.41 8.91 -17.91
C GLY A 36 -1.92 10.06 -17.04
N HIS A 37 -2.86 9.79 -16.13
CA HIS A 37 -3.40 10.75 -15.17
C HIS A 37 -2.50 10.93 -13.94
N GLU A 38 -2.70 12.01 -13.19
CA GLU A 38 -1.94 12.33 -11.98
C GLU A 38 -2.11 11.24 -10.92
N LEU A 39 -1.00 10.82 -10.28
CA LEU A 39 -1.00 9.78 -9.23
C LEU A 39 -1.32 10.33 -7.83
N GLU A 40 -1.18 11.64 -7.63
CA GLU A 40 -1.41 12.29 -6.36
C GLU A 40 -2.45 13.42 -6.51
N PRO A 41 -3.19 13.76 -5.44
CA PRO A 41 -4.15 14.85 -5.47
C PRO A 41 -3.46 16.22 -5.74
N PRO A 42 -4.20 17.23 -6.21
CA PRO A 42 -5.66 17.25 -6.35
C PRO A 42 -6.18 16.48 -7.57
N TYR A 43 -7.21 15.66 -7.35
CA TYR A 43 -7.93 15.00 -8.44
C TYR A 43 -9.03 15.92 -9.00
N PRO A 44 -9.50 15.70 -10.25
CA PRO A 44 -10.63 16.43 -10.80
C PRO A 44 -11.88 16.35 -9.91
N ALA A 45 -12.74 17.37 -10.00
CA ALA A 45 -14.01 17.37 -9.28
C ALA A 45 -14.90 16.19 -9.71
N GLY A 46 -15.60 15.60 -8.74
CA GLY A 46 -16.47 14.43 -8.97
C GLY A 46 -15.77 13.08 -8.91
N ILE A 47 -14.45 13.04 -8.64
CA ILE A 47 -13.72 11.79 -8.36
C ILE A 47 -13.83 11.45 -6.88
N GLU A 48 -14.14 10.18 -6.59
CA GLU A 48 -14.11 9.60 -5.24
C GLU A 48 -12.92 8.64 -5.10
N VAL A 49 -12.46 8.45 -3.86
CA VAL A 49 -11.33 7.56 -3.54
C VAL A 49 -11.84 6.38 -2.74
N ALA A 50 -11.46 5.17 -3.15
CA ALA A 50 -11.71 3.93 -2.44
C ALA A 50 -10.39 3.17 -2.25
N HIS A 51 -10.29 2.39 -1.16
CA HIS A 51 -9.13 1.54 -0.87
C HIS A 51 -9.58 0.09 -0.73
N PHE A 52 -8.87 -0.84 -1.36
CA PHE A 52 -9.19 -2.28 -1.36
C PHE A 52 -7.99 -3.13 -0.93
N GLY A 53 -8.19 -4.00 0.06
CA GLY A 53 -7.22 -5.02 0.46
C GLY A 53 -7.56 -6.38 -0.16
N MET A 54 -6.77 -6.85 -1.12
CA MET A 54 -7.09 -8.06 -1.92
C MET A 54 -5.92 -9.05 -2.05
N GLY A 55 -4.94 -8.98 -1.13
CA GLY A 55 -3.68 -9.72 -1.26
C GLY A 55 -2.69 -8.96 -2.13
N CYS A 56 -1.91 -9.67 -2.97
CA CYS A 56 -0.85 -9.04 -3.75
C CYS A 56 -1.36 -7.88 -4.61
N PHE A 57 -0.93 -6.66 -4.29
CA PHE A 57 -1.44 -5.44 -4.94
C PHE A 57 -1.10 -5.34 -6.44
N TRP A 58 -0.09 -6.04 -6.95
CA TRP A 58 0.28 -6.01 -8.38
C TRP A 58 -0.84 -6.58 -9.25
N GLY A 59 -1.44 -7.67 -8.80
CA GLY A 59 -2.56 -8.28 -9.47
C GLY A 59 -3.83 -7.46 -9.31
N ALA A 60 -4.06 -6.93 -8.10
CA ALA A 60 -5.25 -6.15 -7.77
C ALA A 60 -5.28 -4.82 -8.54
N GLU A 61 -4.21 -4.02 -8.47
CA GLU A 61 -4.09 -2.73 -9.15
C GLU A 61 -4.30 -2.84 -10.66
N ARG A 62 -3.71 -3.88 -11.27
CA ARG A 62 -3.91 -4.16 -12.70
C ARG A 62 -5.37 -4.36 -13.07
N ARG A 63 -6.18 -4.95 -12.18
CA ARG A 63 -7.60 -5.16 -12.45
C ARG A 63 -8.37 -3.85 -12.38
N PHE A 64 -7.99 -2.93 -11.49
CA PHE A 64 -8.68 -1.65 -11.33
C PHE A 64 -8.40 -0.68 -12.47
N TRP A 65 -7.15 -0.49 -12.91
CA TRP A 65 -6.88 0.45 -14.01
C TRP A 65 -7.50 0.02 -15.36
N GLN A 66 -7.99 -1.21 -15.46
CA GLN A 66 -8.70 -1.73 -16.63
C GLN A 66 -10.21 -1.46 -16.58
N GLN A 67 -10.75 -0.98 -15.45
CA GLN A 67 -12.18 -0.73 -15.31
C GLN A 67 -12.58 0.64 -15.87
N GLU A 68 -13.74 0.69 -16.51
CA GLU A 68 -14.34 1.93 -16.97
C GLU A 68 -14.67 2.85 -15.78
N GLY A 69 -14.34 4.14 -15.92
CA GLY A 69 -14.57 5.14 -14.88
C GLY A 69 -13.46 5.28 -13.84
N VAL A 70 -12.43 4.43 -13.86
CA VAL A 70 -11.26 4.59 -12.99
C VAL A 70 -10.32 5.66 -13.54
N TRP A 71 -10.11 6.73 -12.76
CA TRP A 71 -9.24 7.85 -13.13
C TRP A 71 -7.75 7.54 -12.96
N THR A 72 -7.36 6.97 -11.81
CA THR A 72 -5.99 6.57 -11.50
C THR A 72 -6.03 5.45 -10.46
N THR A 73 -4.94 4.70 -10.31
CA THR A 73 -4.77 3.69 -9.27
C THR A 73 -3.39 3.82 -8.65
N ALA A 74 -3.23 3.45 -7.38
CA ALA A 74 -1.92 3.43 -6.73
C ALA A 74 -1.83 2.28 -5.73
N ALA A 75 -0.82 1.44 -5.90
CA ALA A 75 -0.46 0.42 -4.93
C ALA A 75 0.21 1.03 -3.68
N GLY A 76 -0.21 0.60 -2.49
CA GLY A 76 0.33 1.10 -1.22
C GLY A 76 0.05 0.22 -0.02
N TYR A 77 0.27 0.79 1.16
CA TYR A 77 0.12 0.10 2.45
C TYR A 77 -0.79 0.90 3.39
N ALA A 78 -1.80 0.25 3.96
CA ALA A 78 -2.79 0.92 4.83
C ALA A 78 -3.20 0.05 6.01
N ALA A 79 -3.93 0.67 6.95
CA ALA A 79 -4.50 0.04 8.15
C ALA A 79 -3.48 -0.50 9.20
N GLY A 80 -2.19 -0.20 9.06
CA GLY A 80 -1.18 -0.43 10.09
C GLY A 80 -0.82 0.85 10.87
N THR A 81 0.22 0.74 11.71
CA THR A 81 0.62 1.82 12.63
C THR A 81 1.97 2.45 12.31
N THR A 82 2.84 1.76 11.56
CA THR A 82 4.16 2.28 11.20
C THR A 82 4.05 3.39 10.15
N PRO A 83 4.52 4.61 10.42
CA PRO A 83 4.45 5.71 9.46
C PRO A 83 5.43 5.52 8.30
N ASN A 84 4.95 5.77 7.07
CA ASN A 84 5.72 5.74 5.82
C ASN A 84 6.58 4.46 5.65
N PRO A 85 6.02 3.24 5.78
CA PRO A 85 6.80 2.02 5.74
C PRO A 85 7.31 1.71 4.31
N THR A 86 8.44 1.01 4.19
CA THR A 86 8.87 0.41 2.92
C THR A 86 8.25 -0.96 2.71
N TYR A 87 8.36 -1.48 1.48
CA TYR A 87 7.95 -2.86 1.17
C TYR A 87 8.60 -3.89 2.10
N GLU A 88 9.90 -3.79 2.33
CA GLU A 88 10.65 -4.72 3.18
C GLU A 88 10.16 -4.68 4.63
N GLU A 89 9.86 -3.48 5.13
CA GLU A 89 9.31 -3.28 6.48
C GLU A 89 7.92 -3.93 6.58
N VAL A 90 7.04 -3.74 5.60
CA VAL A 90 5.72 -4.40 5.58
C VAL A 90 5.85 -5.92 5.48
N CYS A 91 6.72 -6.43 4.62
CA CYS A 91 6.98 -7.87 4.49
C CYS A 91 7.51 -8.51 5.77
N SER A 92 8.11 -7.75 6.68
CA SER A 92 8.51 -8.25 8.00
C SER A 92 7.31 -8.71 8.84
N GLY A 93 6.13 -8.11 8.62
CA GLY A 93 4.91 -8.29 9.42
C GLY A 93 4.83 -7.37 10.64
N LEU A 94 5.86 -6.55 10.89
CA LEU A 94 5.96 -5.69 12.08
C LEU A 94 5.40 -4.28 11.87
N THR A 95 4.71 -4.01 10.77
CA THR A 95 4.08 -2.70 10.54
C THR A 95 2.57 -2.70 10.76
N GLY A 96 1.97 -3.89 10.77
CA GLY A 96 0.52 -4.09 10.83
C GLY A 96 -0.22 -3.65 9.55
N HIS A 97 0.49 -3.23 8.50
CA HIS A 97 -0.15 -2.78 7.27
C HIS A 97 -0.55 -3.94 6.35
N ASN A 98 -1.64 -3.74 5.63
CA ASN A 98 -2.03 -4.56 4.49
C ASN A 98 -1.51 -3.95 3.18
N GLU A 99 -1.26 -4.80 2.18
CA GLU A 99 -1.20 -4.37 0.78
C GLU A 99 -2.58 -3.92 0.32
N VAL A 100 -2.66 -2.71 -0.23
CA VAL A 100 -3.90 -2.09 -0.71
C VAL A 100 -3.70 -1.44 -2.06
N VAL A 101 -4.80 -1.24 -2.78
CA VAL A 101 -4.89 -0.36 -3.94
C VAL A 101 -6.04 0.63 -3.79
#